data_AF-A0AAD7BXI7-F1
#
_entry.id   AF-A0AAD7BXI7-F1
#
_cell.length_a   1.000
_cell.length_b   1.000
_cell.length_c   1.000
_cell.angle_alpha   90.00
_cell.angle_beta   90.00
_cell.angle_gamma   90.00
#
_symmetry.space_group_name_H-M   'P 1'
#
loop_
_entity.id
_entity.type
_entity.pdbx_description
1 polymer ?
#
loop_
_entity_poly.entity_id
_entity_poly.type
_entity_poly.pdbx_seq_one_letter_code
_entity_poly.pdbx_strand_id
1 'polypeptide(L)' 'RIDPTSVDTGNLIDNRYQMKSGPTNDYGQRAHNDLIVTRGAGFRKEKNKKKRGSYRGGEITMESHSIKFT' A
#
# COMPACT_ATOMS: atom_id res chain seq x y z
N ARG A 1 26.76 1.41 5.23
CA ARG A 1 26.57 1.14 3.78
C ARG A 1 26.11 -0.32 3.72
N ILE A 2 25.01 -0.62 3.04
CA ILE A 2 24.47 -2.00 2.98
C ILE A 2 25.21 -2.73 1.86
N ASP A 3 25.59 -3.98 2.08
CA ASP A 3 26.27 -4.78 1.08
C ASP A 3 25.27 -5.25 0.02
N PRO A 4 25.51 -4.99 -1.27
CA PRO A 4 24.52 -5.26 -2.33
C PRO A 4 24.27 -6.76 -2.55
N THR A 5 25.14 -7.64 -2.04
CA THR A 5 25.02 -9.09 -2.16
C THR A 5 24.26 -9.76 -1.01
N SER A 6 24.00 -9.06 0.10
CA SER A 6 23.26 -9.62 1.25
C SER A 6 21.75 -9.43 1.16
N VAL A 7 21.29 -8.62 0.21
CA VAL A 7 19.89 -8.23 0.09
C VAL A 7 19.12 -9.25 -0.74
N ASP A 8 18.12 -9.92 -0.15
CA ASP A 8 17.16 -10.73 -0.88
C ASP A 8 16.38 -9.83 -1.86
N THR A 9 16.67 -9.96 -3.15
CA THR A 9 16.06 -9.14 -4.18
C THR A 9 14.61 -9.53 -4.45
N GLY A 10 14.19 -10.78 -4.17
CA GLY A 10 12.88 -11.28 -4.59
C GLY A 10 11.70 -10.47 -4.05
N ASN A 11 11.74 -10.13 -2.77
CA ASN A 11 10.68 -9.39 -2.08
C ASN A 11 10.87 -7.86 -2.12
N LEU A 12 12.00 -7.38 -2.64
CA LEU A 12 12.41 -5.97 -2.54
C LEU A 12 12.30 -5.21 -3.86
N ILE A 13 11.98 -5.89 -4.96
CA ILE A 13 11.89 -5.29 -6.29
C ILE A 13 10.58 -4.52 -6.48
N ASP A 14 9.48 -4.95 -5.86
CA ASP A 14 8.15 -4.40 -6.12
C ASP A 14 7.49 -3.77 -4.88
N ASN A 15 7.28 -2.46 -4.93
CA ASN A 15 6.65 -1.67 -3.86
C ASN A 15 5.12 -1.56 -4.02
N ARG A 16 4.50 -2.29 -4.96
CA ARG A 16 3.05 -2.26 -5.16
C ARG A 16 2.31 -2.82 -3.95
N TYR A 17 1.13 -2.28 -3.70
CA TYR A 17 0.22 -2.79 -2.66
C TYR A 17 -0.08 -4.29 -2.85
N GLN A 18 -0.14 -4.78 -4.09
CA GLN A 18 -0.37 -6.21 -4.39
C GLN A 18 0.72 -7.15 -3.85
N MET A 19 1.93 -6.64 -3.63
CA MET A 19 3.04 -7.42 -3.06
C MET A 19 2.95 -7.53 -1.53
N LYS A 20 2.08 -6.75 -0.88
CA LYS A 20 1.79 -6.87 0.55
C LYS A 20 1.12 -8.21 0.81
N SER A 21 1.75 -9.07 1.60
CA SER A 21 1.09 -10.26 2.16
C SER A 21 0.11 -9.82 3.25
N GLY A 22 -1.17 -9.65 2.91
CA GLY A 22 -2.20 -9.25 3.87
C GLY A 22 -3.63 -9.59 3.41
N PRO A 23 -4.65 -9.29 4.24
CA PRO A 23 -6.01 -9.72 3.99
C PRO A 23 -6.66 -9.02 2.79
N THR A 24 -7.42 -9.79 2.01
CA THR A 24 -7.97 -9.37 0.71
C THR A 24 -9.15 -8.37 0.77
N ASN A 25 -9.59 -8.00 1.97
CA ASN A 25 -10.69 -7.05 2.21
C ASN A 25 -10.34 -6.04 3.32
N ASP A 26 -9.05 -5.73 3.46
CA ASP A 26 -8.58 -4.73 4.40
C ASP A 26 -8.90 -3.30 3.94
N TYR A 27 -8.74 -2.35 4.86
CA TYR A 27 -8.95 -0.93 4.58
C TYR A 27 -8.04 -0.41 3.45
N GLY A 28 -6.82 -0.94 3.36
CA GLY A 28 -5.80 -0.55 2.38
C GLY A 28 -6.12 -1.01 0.95
N GLN A 29 -6.70 -2.19 0.77
CA GLN A 29 -7.01 -2.78 -0.53
C GLN A 29 -8.10 -2.01 -1.23
N ARG A 30 -9.15 -1.66 -0.49
CA ARG A 30 -10.22 -0.81 -1.01
C ARG A 30 -9.68 0.58 -1.38
N ALA A 31 -8.77 1.15 -0.58
CA ALA A 31 -8.17 2.45 -0.85
C ALA A 31 -7.27 2.39 -2.09
N HIS A 32 -6.50 1.31 -2.24
CA HIS A 32 -5.71 1.02 -3.43
C HIS A 32 -6.62 0.95 -4.67
N ASN A 33 -7.69 0.15 -4.65
CA ASN A 33 -8.58 -0.02 -5.79
C ASN A 33 -9.23 1.30 -6.23
N ASP A 34 -9.60 2.16 -5.28
CA ASP A 34 -10.18 3.47 -5.57
C ASP A 34 -9.16 4.45 -6.16
N LEU A 35 -7.92 4.44 -5.67
CA LEU A 35 -6.95 5.49 -5.98
C LEU A 35 -5.98 5.13 -7.11
N ILE A 36 -5.75 3.83 -7.38
CA ILE A 36 -4.78 3.35 -8.38
C ILE A 36 -5.07 3.86 -9.79
N VAL A 37 -6.34 4.09 -10.11
CA VAL A 37 -6.79 4.58 -11.43
C VAL A 37 -6.43 6.05 -11.67
N THR A 38 -6.13 6.80 -10.60
CA THR A 38 -5.86 8.24 -10.68
C THR A 38 -4.36 8.54 -10.51
N ARG A 39 -3.88 9.59 -11.20
CA ARG A 39 -2.50 10.07 -11.09
C ARG A 39 -2.45 11.59 -10.94
N GLY A 40 -1.31 12.10 -10.47
CA GLY A 40 -1.01 13.54 -10.40
C GLY A 40 -2.04 14.38 -9.63
N ALA A 41 -2.50 15.48 -10.22
CA ALA A 41 -3.48 16.37 -9.60
C ALA A 41 -4.85 15.70 -9.37
N GLY A 42 -5.25 14.78 -10.24
CA GLY A 42 -6.49 14.01 -10.10
C GLY A 42 -6.47 13.12 -8.85
N PHE A 43 -5.34 12.46 -8.59
CA PHE A 43 -5.14 11.66 -7.38
C PHE A 43 -5.32 12.48 -6.10
N ARG A 44 -4.76 13.69 -6.05
CA ARG A 44 -4.88 14.57 -4.88
C ARG A 44 -6.35 14.93 -4.59
N LYS A 45 -7.12 15.24 -5.63
CA LYS A 45 -8.55 15.57 -5.52
C LYS A 45 -9.36 14.37 -5.06
N GLU A 46 -9.18 13.21 -5.69
CA GLU A 46 -9.95 12.00 -5.38
C GLU A 46 -9.65 11.49 -3.97
N LYS A 47 -8.37 11.48 -3.57
CA LYS A 47 -7.96 11.17 -2.19
C LYS A 47 -8.62 12.10 -1.18
N ASN A 48 -8.63 13.41 -1.42
CA ASN A 48 -9.23 14.37 -0.49
C ASN A 48 -10.76 14.22 -0.41
N LYS A 49 -11.42 13.88 -1.52
CA LYS A 49 -12.87 13.60 -1.56
C LYS A 49 -13.20 12.35 -0.74
N LYS A 50 -12.46 11.26 -0.95
CA LYS A 50 -12.61 9.98 -0.22
C LYS A 50 -12.21 10.08 1.26
N LYS A 51 -11.30 11.00 1.61
CA LYS A 51 -10.98 11.33 3.03
C LYS A 51 -12.09 12.13 3.71
N ARG A 52 -12.80 13.01 2.99
CA ARG A 52 -13.86 13.88 3.54
C ARG A 52 -15.22 13.22 3.64
N GLY A 53 -15.58 12.35 2.70
CA GLY A 53 -16.72 11.45 2.87
C GLY A 53 -16.29 10.27 3.74
N SER A 54 -17.11 9.86 4.71
CA SER A 54 -16.81 8.79 5.67
C SER A 54 -16.49 7.46 4.99
N TYR A 55 -15.27 7.30 4.50
CA TYR A 55 -14.80 6.03 3.97
C TYR A 55 -14.79 5.03 5.14
N ARG A 56 -15.77 4.11 5.09
CA ARG A 56 -16.10 3.08 6.09
C ARG A 56 -15.83 1.70 5.48
N GLY A 57 -14.63 1.46 4.95
CA GLY A 57 -14.35 0.25 4.20
C GLY A 57 -13.22 -0.57 4.80
N GLY A 58 -13.50 -1.81 5.17
CA GLY A 58 -12.52 -2.85 5.47
C GLY A 58 -12.08 -2.95 6.93
N GLU A 59 -11.52 -4.09 7.28
CA GLU A 59 -10.90 -4.34 8.58
C GLU A 59 -9.58 -3.56 8.69
N ILE A 60 -9.31 -3.00 9.87
CA ILE A 60 -8.03 -2.35 10.18
C ILE A 60 -7.17 -3.39 10.89
N THR A 61 -6.19 -3.93 10.17
CA THR A 61 -5.22 -4.90 10.73
C THR A 61 -4.17 -4.16 11.54
N MET A 62 -3.74 -4.75 12.67
CA MET A 62 -2.61 -4.26 13.46
C MET A 62 -1.28 -4.97 13.10
N GLU A 63 -1.28 -5.82 12.07
CA GLU A 63 -0.11 -6.55 11.61
C GLU A 63 0.93 -5.63 10.94
N SER A 64 2.21 -5.97 11.12
CA SER A 64 3.31 -5.28 10.46
C SER A 64 3.75 -6.04 9.21
N HIS A 65 3.76 -5.36 8.07
CA HIS A 65 4.24 -5.88 6.79
C HIS A 65 5.55 -5.21 6.35
N SER A 66 6.37 -4.80 7.32
CA SER A 66 7.67 -4.15 7.07
C SER A 66 8.74 -5.17 6.70
N ILE A 67 9.67 -4.77 5.83
CA ILE A 67 10.83 -5.57 5.44
C ILE A 67 12.05 -5.04 6.20
N LYS A 68 12.83 -5.94 6.81
CA LYS A 68 14.10 -5.60 7.45
C LYS A 68 15.22 -5.77 6.43
N PHE A 69 15.96 -4.70 6.16
CA PHE A 69 17.22 -4.77 5.42
C PHE A 69 18.30 -5.32 6.36
N THR A 70 18.90 -6.46 6.02
CA THR A 70 20.04 -7.06 6.72
C THR A 70 21.29 -7.04 5.85
#